data_AF-A0A9D6IYC1-F1
#
_entry.id   AF-A0A9D6IYC1-F1
#
_cell.length_a   1.000
_cell.length_b   1.000
_cell.length_c   1.000
_cell.angle_alpha   90.00
_cell.angle_beta   90.00
_cell.angle_gamma   90.00
#
_symmetry.space_group_name_H-M   'P 1'
#
loop_
_entity.id
_entity.type
_entity.pdbx_description
1 polymer ?
#
loop_
_entity_poly.entity_id
_entity_poly.type
_entity_poly.pdbx_seq_one_letter_code
_entity_poly.pdbx_strand_id
1 'polypeptide(L)'
;MQIVGLLLVGVVLGASLVWLATPSRTADLERRIERADRPTDHLAIAPILLTKAKEHEIAAAFHRGLATRYAQRSVPAEAGQQAAGPEYAEMAAHCLRIAEGLEKAASESRALAHGHERLATPRGP
;
A
#
# COMPACT_ATOMS: atom_id res chain seq x y z
N MET A 1 -10.08 39.46 32.11
CA MET A 1 -9.63 38.06 31.95
C MET A 1 -10.14 37.56 30.60
N GLN A 2 -9.29 37.61 29.57
CA GLN A 2 -9.60 37.10 28.23
C GLN A 2 -8.77 35.84 28.01
N ILE A 3 -9.43 34.69 27.92
CA ILE A 3 -8.81 33.43 27.52
C ILE A 3 -8.83 33.40 26.00
N VAL A 4 -7.69 33.74 25.41
CA VAL A 4 -7.40 33.54 23.99
C VAL A 4 -7.33 32.03 23.77
N GLY A 5 -8.41 31.46 23.25
CA GLY A 5 -8.46 30.08 22.76
C GLY A 5 -7.58 29.95 21.52
N LEU A 6 -6.31 29.66 21.75
CA LEU A 6 -5.34 29.38 20.70
C LEU A 6 -5.74 28.06 20.02
N LEU A 7 -6.29 28.18 18.81
CA LEU A 7 -6.60 27.05 17.93
C LEU A 7 -5.35 26.17 17.74
N LEU A 8 -5.45 24.92 18.19
CA LEU A 8 -4.58 23.82 17.80
C LEU A 8 -4.71 23.60 16.29
N VAL A 9 -3.95 24.35 15.50
CA VAL A 9 -3.65 23.96 14.11
C VAL A 9 -2.59 22.87 14.20
N GLY A 10 -3.06 21.64 14.46
CA GLY A 10 -2.29 20.43 14.28
C GLY A 10 -1.97 20.28 12.79
N VAL A 11 -0.84 20.83 12.38
CA VAL A 11 -0.24 20.58 11.08
C VAL A 11 0.11 19.09 11.04
N VAL A 12 -0.83 18.29 10.53
CA VAL A 12 -0.53 16.95 10.02
C VAL A 12 0.36 17.19 8.81
N LEU A 13 1.67 17.20 9.06
CA LEU A 13 2.71 16.98 8.05
C LEU A 13 2.50 15.56 7.53
N GLY A 14 1.48 15.41 6.69
CA GLY A 14 1.34 14.29 5.80
C GLY A 14 2.53 14.36 4.87
N ALA A 15 3.56 13.58 5.18
CA ALA A 15 4.52 13.17 4.19
C ALA A 15 3.73 12.52 3.07
N SER A 16 3.43 13.30 2.04
CA SER A 16 3.05 12.84 0.72
C SER A 16 4.21 11.98 0.25
N LEU A 17 4.20 10.71 0.65
CA LEU A 17 4.99 9.66 0.06
C LEU A 17 4.47 9.52 -1.36
N VAL A 18 5.03 10.38 -2.21
CA VAL A 18 5.00 10.29 -3.66
C VAL A 18 5.19 8.82 -4.01
N TRP A 19 4.12 8.28 -4.57
CA TRP A 19 3.94 6.89 -4.93
C TRP A 19 4.82 6.59 -6.14
N LEU A 20 6.13 6.46 -5.93
CA LEU A 20 7.10 6.11 -6.96
C LEU A 20 7.36 4.60 -6.92
N ALA A 21 6.36 3.85 -7.35
CA ALA A 21 6.64 2.64 -8.12
C ALA A 21 7.28 3.11 -9.45
N THR A 22 8.55 3.50 -9.39
CA THR A 22 9.31 3.87 -10.58
C THR A 22 9.47 2.60 -11.43
N PRO A 23 9.10 2.63 -12.72
CA PRO A 23 9.22 1.47 -13.61
C PRO A 23 10.63 0.86 -13.60
N SER A 24 11.65 1.69 -13.34
CA SER A 24 13.05 1.28 -13.21
C SER A 24 13.31 0.31 -12.05
N ARG A 25 12.58 0.38 -10.93
CA ARG A 25 12.78 -0.51 -9.77
C ARG A 25 12.21 -1.91 -10.00
N THR A 26 11.07 -2.03 -10.67
CA THR A 26 10.48 -3.35 -10.98
C THR A 26 11.31 -4.09 -12.02
N ALA A 27 11.69 -3.42 -13.11
CA ALA A 27 12.55 -4.02 -14.13
C ALA A 27 13.94 -4.40 -13.59
N ASP A 28 14.46 -3.68 -12.59
CA ASP A 28 15.71 -4.07 -11.94
C ASP A 28 15.57 -5.31 -11.06
N LEU A 29 14.46 -5.43 -10.33
CA LEU A 29 14.16 -6.61 -9.53
C LEU A 29 14.00 -7.86 -10.41
N GLU A 30 13.28 -7.77 -11.52
CA GLU A 30 13.12 -8.87 -12.49
C GLU A 30 14.49 -9.35 -13.00
N ARG A 31 15.35 -8.43 -13.46
CA ARG A 31 16.71 -8.77 -13.90
C ARG A 31 17.55 -9.41 -12.80
N ARG A 32 17.41 -8.98 -11.54
CA ARG A 32 18.10 -9.60 -10.40
C ARG A 32 17.63 -11.02 -10.17
N ILE A 33 16.31 -11.26 -10.25
CA ILE A 33 15.72 -12.59 -10.10
C ILE A 33 16.21 -13.51 -11.23
N GLU A 34 16.19 -13.05 -12.48
CA GLU A 34 16.66 -13.82 -13.64
C GLU A 34 18.14 -14.22 -13.57
N ARG A 35 18.98 -13.37 -12.95
CA ARG A 35 20.43 -13.59 -12.84
C ARG A 35 20.85 -14.25 -11.53
N ALA A 36 19.93 -14.50 -10.60
CA ALA A 36 20.28 -15.05 -9.31
C ALA A 36 20.61 -16.54 -9.43
N ASP A 37 21.87 -16.88 -9.20
CA ASP A 37 22.40 -18.25 -9.32
C ASP A 37 23.04 -18.72 -8.01
N ARG A 38 23.51 -17.77 -7.18
CA ARG A 38 24.15 -18.08 -5.90
C ARG A 38 23.21 -17.84 -4.73
N PRO A 39 23.40 -18.56 -3.61
CA PRO A 39 22.69 -18.28 -2.37
C PRO A 39 22.71 -16.81 -1.94
N THR A 40 23.83 -16.12 -2.13
CA THR A 40 23.99 -14.69 -1.82
C THR A 40 23.10 -13.80 -2.68
N ASP A 41 22.85 -14.17 -3.94
CA ASP A 41 22.01 -13.39 -4.85
C ASP A 41 20.54 -13.46 -4.41
N HIS A 42 20.08 -14.66 -4.02
CA HIS A 42 18.74 -14.85 -3.48
C HIS A 42 18.54 -14.13 -2.13
N LEU A 43 19.54 -14.14 -1.24
CA LEU A 43 19.47 -13.36 0.01
C LEU A 43 19.34 -11.85 -0.25
N ALA A 44 19.98 -11.34 -1.30
CA ALA A 44 19.89 -9.92 -1.67
C ALA A 44 18.52 -9.53 -2.24
N ILE A 45 17.76 -10.49 -2.78
CA ILE A 45 16.43 -10.26 -3.37
C ILE A 45 15.33 -10.20 -2.29
N ALA A 46 15.39 -11.07 -1.28
CA ALA A 46 14.40 -11.16 -0.21
C ALA A 46 14.03 -9.80 0.43
N PRO A 47 14.97 -8.94 0.87
CA PRO A 47 14.62 -7.65 1.48
C PRO A 47 13.95 -6.67 0.51
N ILE A 48 14.24 -6.77 -0.80
CA ILE A 48 13.58 -5.95 -1.82
C ILE A 48 12.11 -6.34 -1.94
N LEU A 49 11.81 -7.65 -1.95
CA LEU A 49 10.44 -8.16 -1.99
C LEU A 49 9.67 -7.83 -0.70
N LEU A 50 10.31 -7.87 0.46
CA LEU A 50 9.71 -7.40 1.72
C LEU A 50 9.38 -5.91 1.68
N THR A 51 10.25 -5.09 1.07
CA THR A 51 9.99 -3.67 0.85
C THR A 51 8.75 -3.48 -0.04
N LYS A 52 8.64 -4.24 -1.15
CA LYS A 52 7.44 -4.21 -2.01
C LYS A 52 6.18 -4.65 -1.27
N ALA A 53 6.27 -5.68 -0.42
CA ALA A 53 5.15 -6.07 0.41
C ALA A 53 4.67 -4.91 1.29
N LYS A 54 5.61 -4.14 1.87
CA LYS A 54 5.28 -2.98 2.68
C LYS A 54 4.66 -1.85 1.86
N GLU A 55 5.16 -1.59 0.66
CA GLU A 55 4.57 -0.62 -0.27
C GLU A 55 3.12 -0.98 -0.60
N HIS A 56 2.84 -2.27 -0.85
CA HIS A 56 1.49 -2.77 -1.09
C HIS A 56 0.58 -2.60 0.13
N GLU A 57 1.05 -2.89 1.36
CA GLU A 57 0.29 -2.65 2.59
C GLU A 57 -0.08 -1.17 2.78
N ILE A 58 0.87 -0.26 2.54
CA ILE A 58 0.64 1.18 2.65
C ILE A 58 -0.41 1.62 1.63
N ALA A 59 -0.29 1.16 0.38
CA ALA A 59 -1.26 1.46 -0.65
C ALA A 59 -2.65 0.87 -0.34
N ALA A 60 -2.72 -0.35 0.21
CA ALA A 60 -3.97 -0.96 0.64
C ALA A 60 -4.66 -0.14 1.74
N ALA A 61 -3.90 0.29 2.75
CA ALA A 61 -4.41 1.14 3.83
C ALA A 61 -4.93 2.49 3.31
N PHE A 62 -4.23 3.09 2.34
CA PHE A 62 -4.69 4.31 1.66
C PHE A 62 -6.03 4.08 0.95
N HIS A 63 -6.16 3.01 0.18
CA HIS A 63 -7.40 2.69 -0.53
C HIS A 63 -8.55 2.33 0.42
N ARG A 64 -8.31 1.64 1.54
CA ARG A 64 -9.32 1.45 2.59
C ARG A 64 -9.79 2.79 3.17
N GLY A 65 -8.85 3.71 3.42
CA GLY A 65 -9.16 5.07 3.87
C GLY A 65 -10.03 5.84 2.87
N LEU A 66 -9.75 5.72 1.58
CA LEU A 66 -10.61 6.29 0.53
C LEU A 66 -11.99 5.65 0.49
N ALA A 67 -12.07 4.32 0.58
CA ALA A 67 -13.34 3.60 0.60
C ALA A 67 -14.27 4.10 1.71
N THR A 68 -13.73 4.28 2.93
CA THR A 68 -14.49 4.84 4.06
C THR A 68 -14.98 6.27 3.77
N ARG A 69 -14.12 7.13 3.20
CA ARG A 69 -14.49 8.52 2.89
C ARG A 69 -15.59 8.60 1.82
N TYR A 70 -15.50 7.77 0.79
CA TYR A 70 -16.52 7.69 -0.25
C TYR A 70 -17.84 7.12 0.29
N ALA A 71 -17.78 6.07 1.13
CA ALA A 71 -18.96 5.49 1.77
C ALA A 71 -19.67 6.51 2.69
N GLN A 72 -18.93 7.29 3.47
CA GLN A 72 -19.50 8.35 4.32
C GLN A 72 -20.24 9.42 3.52
N ARG A 73 -19.74 9.76 2.32
CA ARG A 73 -20.39 10.73 1.43
C ARG A 73 -21.61 10.15 0.71
N SER A 74 -21.67 8.83 0.53
CA SER A 74 -22.84 8.17 -0.10
C SER A 74 -24.10 8.17 0.78
N VAL A 75 -23.99 8.58 2.04
CA VAL A 75 -25.14 8.73 2.93
C VAL A 75 -25.92 9.99 2.53
N PRO A 76 -27.25 9.93 2.38
CA PRO A 76 -28.07 11.09 2.06
C PRO A 76 -27.79 12.22 3.04
N ALA A 77 -27.53 13.40 2.52
CA ALA A 77 -27.23 14.55 3.37
C ALA A 77 -28.48 15.00 4.12
N GLU A 78 -28.33 15.40 5.38
CA GLU A 78 -29.44 16.00 6.13
C GLU A 78 -29.90 17.31 5.46
N ALA A 79 -31.15 17.71 5.74
CA ALA A 79 -31.85 18.80 5.05
C ALA A 79 -30.96 20.05 4.85
N GLY A 80 -30.65 20.37 3.59
CA GLY A 80 -29.87 21.55 3.21
C GLY A 80 -28.48 21.27 2.61
N GLN A 81 -28.02 20.02 2.58
CA GLN A 81 -26.77 19.63 1.91
C GLN A 81 -27.07 18.87 0.60
N GLN A 82 -26.23 19.06 -0.42
CA GLN A 82 -26.33 18.27 -1.65
C GLN A 82 -26.03 16.81 -1.32
N ALA A 83 -27.02 15.92 -1.51
CA ALA A 83 -26.81 14.48 -1.40
C ALA A 83 -25.71 14.07 -2.40
N ALA A 84 -24.67 13.40 -1.92
CA ALA A 84 -23.69 12.84 -2.84
C ALA A 84 -24.33 11.64 -3.56
N GLY A 85 -24.19 11.60 -4.88
CA GLY A 85 -24.88 10.64 -5.74
C GLY A 85 -24.43 9.19 -5.50
N PRO A 86 -25.14 8.21 -6.11
CA PRO A 86 -24.81 6.79 -6.01
C PRO A 86 -23.38 6.47 -6.46
N GLU A 87 -22.74 7.33 -7.26
CA GLU A 87 -21.36 7.17 -7.71
C GLU A 87 -20.35 7.08 -6.54
N TYR A 88 -20.67 7.69 -5.40
CA TYR A 88 -19.84 7.62 -4.19
C TYR A 88 -19.81 6.20 -3.61
N ALA A 89 -20.94 5.48 -3.63
CA ALA A 89 -20.98 4.08 -3.19
C ALA A 89 -20.18 3.18 -4.14
N GLU A 90 -20.28 3.42 -5.45
CA GLU A 90 -19.50 2.69 -6.45
C GLU A 90 -18.00 2.92 -6.28
N MET A 91 -17.59 4.17 -6.02
CA MET A 91 -16.19 4.52 -5.77
C MET A 91 -15.66 3.90 -4.48
N ALA A 92 -16.49 3.83 -3.43
CA ALA A 92 -16.14 3.13 -2.20
C ALA A 92 -15.86 1.64 -2.46
N ALA A 93 -16.76 0.97 -3.19
CA ALA A 93 -16.60 -0.44 -3.56
C ALA A 93 -15.38 -0.66 -4.48
N HIS A 94 -15.11 0.26 -5.41
CA HIS A 94 -13.92 0.22 -6.25
C HIS A 94 -12.63 0.30 -5.42
N CYS A 95 -12.55 1.26 -4.49
CA CYS A 95 -11.39 1.39 -3.61
C CYS A 95 -11.19 0.16 -2.73
N LEU A 96 -12.28 -0.46 -2.24
CA LEU A 96 -12.20 -1.68 -1.43
C LEU A 96 -11.59 -2.84 -2.21
N ARG A 97 -12.04 -3.08 -3.46
CA ARG A 97 -11.47 -4.14 -4.32
C ARG A 97 -9.98 -3.92 -4.60
N ILE A 98 -9.55 -2.66 -4.78
CA ILE A 98 -8.13 -2.35 -4.94
C ILE A 98 -7.35 -2.69 -3.67
N ALA A 99 -7.86 -2.32 -2.48
CA ALA A 99 -7.19 -2.62 -1.23
C ALA A 99 -7.01 -4.13 -1.01
N GLU A 100 -8.05 -4.93 -1.27
CA GLU A 100 -8.00 -6.39 -1.20
C GLU A 100 -6.95 -6.98 -2.15
N GLY A 101 -6.90 -6.49 -3.40
CA GLY A 101 -5.88 -6.91 -4.37
C GLY A 101 -4.45 -6.58 -3.91
N LEU A 102 -4.25 -5.41 -3.32
CA LEU A 102 -2.96 -4.98 -2.77
C LEU A 102 -2.54 -5.80 -1.55
N GLU A 103 -3.48 -6.17 -0.67
CA GLU A 103 -3.20 -7.05 0.47
C GLU A 103 -2.76 -8.45 0.03
N LYS A 104 -3.42 -8.99 -1.00
CA LYS A 104 -3.01 -10.24 -1.62
C LYS A 104 -1.60 -10.12 -2.22
N ALA A 105 -1.34 -9.06 -2.99
CA ALA A 105 -0.01 -8.80 -3.56
C ALA A 105 1.08 -8.63 -2.49
N ALA A 106 0.76 -8.00 -1.36
CA ALA A 106 1.67 -7.91 -0.22
C ALA A 106 2.00 -9.31 0.34
N SER A 107 0.99 -10.15 0.53
CA SER A 107 1.19 -11.52 1.01
C SER A 107 2.03 -12.35 0.05
N GLU A 108 1.75 -12.26 -1.26
CA GLU A 108 2.52 -12.95 -2.29
C GLU A 108 3.98 -12.47 -2.33
N SER A 109 4.21 -11.15 -2.19
CA SER A 109 5.56 -10.58 -2.12
C SER A 109 6.35 -11.12 -0.92
N ARG A 110 5.72 -11.26 0.26
CA ARG A 110 6.37 -11.91 1.42
C ARG A 110 6.65 -13.39 1.17
N ALA A 111 5.71 -14.10 0.56
CA ALA A 111 5.89 -15.51 0.24
C ALA A 111 7.07 -15.73 -0.74
N LEU A 112 7.23 -14.84 -1.73
CA LEU A 112 8.36 -14.84 -2.65
C LEU A 112 9.68 -14.52 -1.93
N ALA A 113 9.69 -13.53 -1.02
CA ALA A 113 10.86 -13.22 -0.21
C ALA A 113 11.34 -14.45 0.57
N HIS A 114 10.43 -15.14 1.27
CA HIS A 114 10.75 -16.38 1.96
C HIS A 114 11.17 -17.51 1.01
N GLY A 115 10.63 -17.53 -0.22
CA GLY A 115 11.09 -18.43 -1.28
C GLY A 115 12.57 -18.25 -1.58
N HIS A 116 13.01 -17.01 -1.76
CA HIS A 116 14.41 -16.68 -1.99
C HIS A 116 15.31 -16.97 -0.78
N GLU A 117 14.85 -16.70 0.44
CA GLU A 117 15.60 -17.09 1.66
C GLU A 117 15.83 -18.61 1.74
N ARG A 118 14.83 -19.41 1.36
CA ARG A 118 14.97 -20.88 1.30
C ARG A 118 15.95 -21.32 0.21
N LEU A 119 15.92 -20.68 -0.97
CA LEU A 119 16.87 -20.97 -2.05
C LEU A 119 18.31 -20.63 -1.65
N ALA A 120 18.49 -19.70 -0.72
CA ALA A 120 19.80 -19.35 -0.18
C ALA A 120 20.31 -20.27 0.93
N THR A 121 19.47 -21.15 1.46
CA THR A 121 19.92 -22.10 2.47
C THR A 121 20.57 -23.29 1.75
N PRO A 122 21.83 -23.63 2.04
CA PRO A 122 22.45 -24.82 1.46
C PRO A 122 21.59 -26.03 1.78
N ARG A 123 21.11 -26.74 0.76
CA ARG A 123 20.59 -28.08 0.95
C ARG A 123 21.81 -28.97 1.18
N GLY A 124 21.88 -29.61 2.36
CA GLY A 124 22.96 -30.53 2.69
C GLY A 124 23.11 -31.66 1.66
N PRO A 125 24.21 -32.42 1.74
CA PRO A 125 24.52 -33.49 0.78
C PRO A 125 23.41 -34.54 0.65
#